data_AF-A0A352M738-F1
#
_entry.id   AF-A0A352M738-F1
#
_cell.length_a   1.000
_cell.length_b   1.000
_cell.length_c   1.000
_cell.angle_alpha   90.00
_cell.angle_beta   90.00
_cell.angle_gamma   90.00
#
_symmetry.space_group_name_H-M   'P 1'
#
loop_
_entity.id
_entity.type
_entity.pdbx_description
1 polymer ?
#
loop_
_entity_poly.entity_id
_entity_poly.type
_entity_poly.pdbx_seq_one_letter_code
_entity_poly.pdbx_strand_id
1 'polypeptide(L)'
;METPDFIEKPTILVVDDTPDNLSLISGILRDAYKVKIASGGEKALEIASSAKPPDLILLDVKMPDMDGYEVCRRLKQNPATSGIPVIFISAKNEENDELSGFILGAVDYIAKPVCPSIVLARVKTHLALTAALKELEKQNAVLAENVRLREDIEKMTTHDLKAPLTAFVNIPEMLIRDTGLNSSQKEMLAVLSKSADRMLEMINRSLDLCQMEKGTYKLISVPVNMVKLVYQVFNQSCRQAQLKEIKCSLVFNGKPASQEDNVEFNGEEFMFFSMLSNLVKNAIEASPVNSEVVVSLFDSPFPGISIKNQGAIPAQIRDRIFQRYATFGKEKGAGLGVYSARLMARTLGGDLCFKTSENEGTTFIVTLGYSDMTHGRAEPGSETLAGRLPGKFPQPPSREIIPAIEPKHDLPKSKAEMKILIADDFGYMRLIIKDILKKEGYLKFFEAADGEKAISFLSKNQADLILCDWNMPEKNGLEVFQFMQSRAELKDIPFIMITANASLSDIEKAANMGIRNYLVKPFSPDFLSQKVETVLANRKNKDNVDDQLDFLSSLRK
;
A
#
# COMPACT_ATOMS: atom_id res chain seq x y z
N MET A 1 30.65 29.29 5.96
CA MET A 1 31.07 29.41 7.37
C MET A 1 29.83 29.78 8.15
N GLU A 2 29.08 28.78 8.60
CA GLU A 2 27.98 28.98 9.54
C GLU A 2 28.56 28.84 10.95
N THR A 3 28.26 29.81 11.79
CA THR A 3 28.72 29.96 13.17
C THR A 3 28.22 28.82 14.06
N PRO A 4 28.96 28.39 15.09
CA PRO A 4 28.56 27.28 15.94
C PRO A 4 27.33 27.68 16.77
N ASP A 5 26.28 26.84 16.71
CA ASP A 5 25.14 26.90 17.62
C ASP A 5 25.64 26.93 19.08
N PHE A 6 25.40 28.04 19.77
CA PHE A 6 25.52 28.07 21.23
C PHE A 6 24.44 27.13 21.79
N ILE A 7 24.78 25.87 22.05
CA ILE A 7 23.89 24.94 22.76
C ILE A 7 23.58 25.57 24.12
N GLU A 8 22.35 26.07 24.27
CA GLU A 8 21.91 26.69 25.50
C GLU A 8 21.96 25.65 26.62
N LYS A 9 22.72 25.94 27.69
CA LYS A 9 22.88 25.00 28.81
C LYS A 9 21.50 24.66 29.41
N PRO A 10 21.17 23.37 29.64
CA PRO A 10 19.94 22.96 30.30
C PRO A 10 19.78 23.65 31.67
N THR A 11 18.53 23.92 32.03
CA THR A 11 18.16 24.58 33.29
C THR A 11 17.71 23.56 34.33
N ILE A 12 18.42 23.47 35.44
CA ILE A 12 18.09 22.59 36.57
C ILE A 12 17.51 23.44 37.69
N LEU A 13 16.34 23.05 38.20
CA LEU A 13 15.76 23.64 39.40
C LEU A 13 16.15 22.79 40.61
N VAL A 14 16.80 23.40 41.59
CA VAL A 14 17.15 22.77 42.86
C VAL A 14 16.20 23.30 43.94
N VAL A 15 15.54 22.39 44.65
CA VAL A 15 14.55 22.70 45.68
C VAL A 15 14.96 22.05 46.98
N ASP A 16 15.20 22.85 48.01
CA ASP A 16 15.56 22.44 49.37
C ASP A 16 15.24 23.62 50.30
N ASP A 17 14.80 23.37 51.52
CA ASP A 17 14.45 24.42 52.50
C ASP A 17 15.70 25.01 53.19
N THR A 18 16.82 24.30 53.13
CA THR A 18 18.07 24.65 53.80
C THR A 18 19.02 25.40 52.84
N PRO A 19 19.39 26.67 53.12
CA PRO A 19 20.25 27.47 52.24
C PRO A 19 21.63 26.87 51.93
N ASP A 20 22.20 26.11 52.87
CA ASP A 20 23.49 25.44 52.70
C ASP A 20 23.42 24.32 51.66
N ASN A 21 22.33 23.53 51.66
CA ASN A 21 22.10 22.48 50.67
C ASN A 21 21.91 23.06 49.26
N LEU A 22 21.14 24.15 49.14
CA LEU A 22 20.97 24.89 47.89
C LEU A 22 22.31 25.39 47.35
N SER A 23 23.16 25.94 48.22
CA SER A 23 24.49 26.45 47.85
C SER A 23 25.43 25.33 47.40
N LEU A 24 25.43 24.19 48.10
CA LEU A 24 26.23 23.02 47.77
C LEU A 24 25.85 22.43 46.41
N ILE A 25 24.57 22.12 46.18
CA ILE A 25 24.09 21.50 44.94
C ILE A 25 24.22 22.48 43.77
N SER A 26 23.94 23.77 43.99
CA SER A 26 24.19 24.81 42.98
C SER A 26 25.67 24.85 42.59
N GLY A 27 26.59 24.78 43.56
CA GLY A 27 28.03 24.72 43.31
C GLY A 27 28.45 23.52 42.47
N ILE A 28 27.87 22.34 42.72
CA ILE A 28 28.14 21.11 41.95
C ILE A 28 27.70 21.25 40.48
N LEU A 29 26.58 21.94 40.21
CA LEU A 29 25.93 21.96 38.89
C LEU A 29 26.30 23.16 38.00
N ARG A 30 26.74 24.28 38.59
CA ARG A 30 26.88 25.59 37.90
C ARG A 30 27.85 25.58 36.71
N ASP A 31 28.85 24.70 36.73
CA ASP A 31 29.82 24.59 35.62
C ASP A 31 29.19 24.00 34.36
N ALA A 32 28.29 23.03 34.50
CA ALA A 32 27.66 22.30 33.40
C ALA A 32 26.27 22.83 33.01
N TYR A 33 25.53 23.43 33.94
CA TYR A 33 24.10 23.73 33.77
C TYR A 33 23.72 25.15 34.25
N LYS A 34 22.59 25.67 33.78
CA LYS A 34 21.95 26.84 34.39
C LYS A 34 21.19 26.37 35.62
N VAL A 35 21.42 26.98 36.79
CA VAL A 35 20.79 26.54 38.04
C VAL A 35 19.79 27.59 38.51
N LYS A 36 18.53 27.18 38.70
CA LYS A 36 17.51 27.92 39.45
C LYS A 36 17.38 27.30 40.84
N ILE A 37 17.04 28.09 41.84
CA ILE A 37 16.86 27.62 43.22
C ILE A 37 15.46 27.98 43.72
N ALA A 38 14.86 27.10 44.52
CA ALA A 38 13.62 27.35 45.25
C ALA A 38 13.80 26.91 46.71
N SER A 39 13.37 27.74 47.65
CA SER A 39 13.49 27.48 49.09
C SER A 39 12.31 26.70 49.68
N GLY A 40 11.53 26.01 48.84
CA GLY A 40 10.30 25.32 49.25
C GLY A 40 9.35 25.04 48.08
N GLY A 41 8.30 24.26 48.34
CA GLY A 41 7.42 23.69 47.31
C GLY A 41 6.64 24.70 46.46
N GLU A 42 6.03 25.73 47.07
CA GLU A 42 5.23 26.72 46.33
C GLU A 42 6.06 27.48 45.27
N LYS A 43 7.26 27.94 45.65
CA LYS A 43 8.19 28.59 44.71
C LYS A 43 8.65 27.63 43.61
N ALA A 44 8.81 26.34 43.93
CA ALA A 44 9.20 25.34 42.94
C ALA A 44 8.12 25.17 41.87
N LEU A 45 6.84 25.11 42.26
CA LEU A 45 5.70 25.02 41.35
C LEU A 45 5.54 26.28 40.49
N GLU A 46 5.76 27.46 41.07
CA GLU A 46 5.75 28.75 40.36
C GLU A 46 6.82 28.77 39.26
N ILE A 47 8.07 28.39 39.60
CA ILE A 47 9.17 28.35 38.63
C ILE A 47 8.93 27.29 37.56
N ALA A 48 8.43 26.12 37.94
CA ALA A 48 8.12 25.04 36.99
C ALA A 48 7.03 25.44 35.99
N SER A 49 6.08 26.28 36.40
CA SER A 49 4.98 26.76 35.56
C SER A 49 5.31 28.06 34.80
N SER A 50 6.53 28.58 34.94
CA SER A 50 6.95 29.83 34.30
C SER A 50 7.11 29.67 32.77
N ALA A 51 7.20 30.80 32.05
CA ALA A 51 7.40 30.81 30.60
C ALA A 51 8.68 30.09 30.11
N LYS A 52 9.65 29.87 31.01
CA LYS A 52 10.86 29.07 30.76
C LYS A 52 10.99 28.01 31.86
N PRO A 53 10.28 26.87 31.74
CA PRO A 53 10.33 25.80 32.72
C PRO A 53 11.73 25.19 32.80
N PRO A 54 12.09 24.55 33.92
CA PRO A 54 13.33 23.80 34.04
C PRO A 54 13.27 22.51 33.22
N ASP A 55 14.43 22.05 32.76
CA ASP A 55 14.61 20.78 32.05
C ASP A 55 14.68 19.58 33.01
N LEU A 56 14.98 19.82 34.29
CA LEU A 56 15.00 18.82 35.36
C LEU A 56 14.86 19.48 36.74
N ILE A 57 14.21 18.78 37.68
CA ILE A 57 14.04 19.24 39.06
C ILE A 57 14.76 18.27 40.00
N LEU A 58 15.66 18.81 40.82
CA LEU A 58 16.21 18.15 42.01
C LEU A 58 15.41 18.61 43.22
N LEU A 59 14.73 17.68 43.90
CA LEU A 59 13.72 18.02 44.89
C LEU A 59 14.01 17.33 46.23
N ASP A 60 14.24 18.10 47.28
CA ASP A 60 14.28 17.56 48.62
C ASP A 60 12.90 17.01 49.03
N VAL A 61 12.90 15.88 49.72
CA VAL A 61 11.65 15.26 50.19
C VAL A 61 11.14 15.96 51.44
N LYS A 62 12.03 16.25 52.39
CA LYS A 62 11.66 16.77 53.72
C LYS A 62 11.75 18.29 53.75
N MET A 63 10.64 18.95 53.48
CA MET A 63 10.52 20.41 53.55
C MET A 63 9.31 20.82 54.42
N PRO A 64 9.37 21.97 55.12
CA PRO A 64 8.24 22.52 55.85
C PRO A 64 7.12 22.95 54.91
N ASP A 65 5.89 22.98 55.44
CA ASP A 65 4.63 23.34 54.77
C ASP A 65 4.19 22.39 53.65
N MET A 66 5.04 22.16 52.64
CA MET A 66 4.78 21.25 51.53
C MET A 66 5.99 20.37 51.26
N ASP A 67 5.82 19.06 51.45
CA ASP A 67 6.86 18.07 51.18
C ASP A 67 7.12 17.87 49.67
N GLY A 68 8.25 17.24 49.36
CA GLY A 68 8.63 16.97 47.97
C GLY A 68 7.66 16.03 47.25
N TYR A 69 6.97 15.14 47.95
CA TYR A 69 6.00 14.23 47.34
C TYR A 69 4.78 14.96 46.80
N GLU A 70 4.24 15.91 47.57
CA GLU A 70 3.12 16.74 47.16
C GLU A 70 3.51 17.67 46.00
N VAL A 71 4.72 18.23 46.01
CA VAL A 71 5.26 19.00 44.87
C VAL A 71 5.31 18.13 43.60
N CYS A 72 5.90 16.94 43.69
CA CYS A 72 6.00 16.02 42.55
C CYS A 72 4.61 15.65 42.01
N ARG A 73 3.67 15.33 42.92
CA ARG A 73 2.28 15.02 42.56
C ARG A 73 1.64 16.15 41.75
N ARG A 74 1.75 17.39 42.23
CA ARG A 74 1.18 18.56 41.53
C ARG A 74 1.84 18.80 40.17
N LEU A 75 3.16 18.62 40.07
CA LEU A 75 3.89 18.74 38.81
C LEU A 75 3.40 17.69 37.79
N LYS A 76 3.19 16.45 38.22
CA LYS A 76 2.73 15.35 37.34
C LYS A 76 1.26 15.46 36.95
N GLN A 77 0.42 16.08 37.77
CA GLN A 77 -0.99 16.31 37.45
C GLN A 77 -1.23 17.43 36.44
N ASN A 78 -0.29 18.37 36.29
CA ASN A 78 -0.42 19.47 35.34
C ASN A 78 0.22 19.12 33.99
N PRO A 79 -0.53 19.12 32.87
CA PRO A 79 0.01 18.81 31.53
C PRO A 79 1.19 19.67 31.09
N ALA A 80 1.29 20.91 31.58
CA ALA A 80 2.39 21.82 31.24
C ALA A 80 3.72 21.44 31.93
N THR A 81 3.66 20.73 33.07
CA THR A 81 4.84 20.41 33.89
C THR A 81 5.09 18.91 34.04
N SER A 82 4.15 18.06 33.63
CA SER A 82 4.20 16.60 33.85
C SER A 82 5.39 15.93 33.16
N GLY A 83 5.83 16.49 32.02
CA GLY A 83 7.01 16.04 31.27
C GLY A 83 8.36 16.39 31.90
N ILE A 84 8.42 17.20 32.96
CA ILE A 84 9.68 17.57 33.60
C ILE A 84 10.15 16.41 34.51
N PRO A 85 11.36 15.86 34.32
CA PRO A 85 11.90 14.81 35.18
C PRO A 85 12.19 15.36 36.59
N VAL A 86 11.72 14.64 37.61
CA VAL A 86 11.94 14.95 39.02
C VAL A 86 12.83 13.88 39.63
N ILE A 87 13.96 14.28 40.18
CA ILE A 87 14.86 13.42 40.96
C ILE A 87 14.76 13.86 42.41
N PHE A 88 14.35 12.94 43.29
CA PHE A 88 14.30 13.22 44.71
C PHE A 88 15.70 13.24 45.33
N ILE A 89 15.86 14.03 46.39
CA ILE A 89 17.02 14.00 47.27
C ILE A 89 16.49 13.71 48.68
N SER A 90 16.91 12.63 49.33
CA SER A 90 16.51 12.37 50.72
C SER A 90 17.47 11.43 51.47
N ALA A 91 17.27 11.25 52.76
CA ALA A 91 18.17 10.52 53.67
C ALA A 91 18.19 9.00 53.40
N LYS A 92 19.29 8.33 53.75
CA LYS A 92 19.36 6.86 53.71
C LYS A 92 18.58 6.26 54.88
N ASN A 93 17.69 5.29 54.59
CA ASN A 93 16.92 4.40 55.50
C ASN A 93 15.38 4.52 55.46
N GLU A 94 14.78 4.95 54.36
CA GLU A 94 13.31 4.90 54.19
C GLU A 94 12.95 4.03 52.96
N GLU A 95 13.09 2.71 53.07
CA GLU A 95 12.76 1.75 51.99
C GLU A 95 11.30 1.84 51.51
N ASN A 96 10.38 2.34 52.34
CA ASN A 96 8.97 2.60 51.97
C ASN A 96 8.76 3.90 51.18
N ASP A 97 9.73 4.83 51.23
CA ASP A 97 9.62 6.18 50.68
C ASP A 97 10.13 6.27 49.24
N GLU A 98 11.04 5.36 48.84
CA GLU A 98 11.50 5.22 47.45
C GLU A 98 10.38 4.69 46.54
N LEU A 99 9.66 3.64 46.96
CA LEU A 99 8.53 3.08 46.21
C LEU A 99 7.41 4.11 46.03
N SER A 100 7.10 4.87 47.09
CA SER A 100 6.09 5.94 47.06
C SER A 100 6.48 7.06 46.07
N GLY A 101 7.77 7.40 45.99
CA GLY A 101 8.27 8.40 45.04
C GLY A 101 8.17 7.97 43.57
N PHE A 102 8.47 6.71 43.25
CA PHE A 102 8.31 6.19 41.89
C PHE A 102 6.84 6.08 41.48
N ILE A 103 5.94 5.70 42.39
CA ILE A 103 4.48 5.67 42.14
C ILE A 103 3.94 7.07 41.82
N LEU A 104 4.51 8.12 42.43
CA LEU A 104 4.16 9.52 42.17
C LEU A 104 4.76 10.09 40.87
N GLY A 105 5.62 9.33 40.19
CA GLY A 105 6.20 9.70 38.89
C GLY A 105 7.58 10.37 38.94
N ALA A 106 8.30 10.26 40.06
CA ALA A 106 9.72 10.62 40.07
C ALA A 106 10.53 9.64 39.21
N VAL A 107 11.56 10.15 38.55
CA VAL A 107 12.39 9.34 37.64
C VAL A 107 13.59 8.73 38.36
N ASP A 108 13.98 9.26 39.53
CA ASP A 108 15.13 8.79 40.29
C ASP A 108 15.22 9.35 41.71
N TYR A 109 16.21 8.86 42.48
CA TYR A 109 16.46 9.28 43.87
C TYR A 109 17.94 9.35 44.26
N ILE A 110 18.39 10.47 44.81
CA ILE A 110 19.76 10.70 45.31
C ILE A 110 19.78 10.68 46.84
N ALA A 111 20.54 9.76 47.41
CA ALA A 111 20.71 9.67 48.85
C ALA A 111 21.60 10.81 49.43
N LYS A 112 21.17 11.40 50.55
CA LYS A 112 21.98 12.30 51.41
C LYS A 112 22.92 11.45 52.29
N PRO A 113 24.18 11.87 52.54
CA PRO A 113 24.82 13.07 52.01
C PRO A 113 25.12 12.94 50.50
N VAL A 114 24.87 14.02 49.75
CA VAL A 114 24.98 14.01 48.28
C VAL A 114 26.44 13.87 47.84
N CYS A 115 26.68 12.96 46.89
CA CYS A 115 27.99 12.82 46.26
C CYS A 115 28.00 13.59 44.91
N PRO A 116 28.93 14.54 44.69
CA PRO A 116 28.95 15.35 43.47
C PRO A 116 28.94 14.54 42.16
N SER A 117 29.73 13.46 42.11
CA SER A 117 29.79 12.59 40.92
C SER A 117 28.48 11.87 40.64
N ILE A 118 27.73 11.45 41.69
CA ILE A 118 26.43 10.79 41.55
C ILE A 118 25.39 11.79 41.04
N VAL A 119 25.35 13.01 41.61
CA VAL A 119 24.42 14.07 41.18
C VAL A 119 24.64 14.37 39.69
N LEU A 120 25.89 14.63 39.28
CA LEU A 120 26.22 14.95 37.89
C LEU A 120 25.88 13.80 36.94
N ALA A 121 26.19 12.56 37.33
CA ALA A 121 25.89 11.39 36.50
C ALA A 121 24.38 11.22 36.29
N ARG A 122 23.57 11.29 37.35
CA ARG A 122 22.12 11.10 37.26
C ARG A 122 21.42 12.23 36.50
N VAL A 123 21.79 13.48 36.78
CA VAL A 123 21.26 14.64 36.03
C VAL A 123 21.58 14.49 34.55
N LYS A 124 22.82 14.14 34.19
CA LYS A 124 23.22 13.94 32.80
C LYS A 124 22.42 12.83 32.12
N THR A 125 22.25 11.68 32.79
CA THR A 125 21.50 10.53 32.25
C THR A 125 20.05 10.87 31.98
N HIS A 126 19.35 11.51 32.93
CA HIS A 126 17.93 11.82 32.77
C HIS A 126 17.65 12.93 31.76
N LEU A 127 18.56 13.91 31.64
CA LEU A 127 18.49 14.90 30.55
C LEU A 127 18.68 14.24 29.18
N ALA A 128 19.67 13.35 29.03
CA ALA A 128 19.92 12.63 27.78
C ALA A 128 18.73 11.73 27.41
N LEU A 129 18.13 11.04 28.38
CA LEU A 129 16.94 10.21 28.17
C LEU A 129 15.74 11.06 27.72
N THR A 130 15.48 12.18 28.38
CA THR A 130 14.38 13.08 28.03
C THR A 130 14.55 13.66 26.62
N ALA A 131 15.79 14.02 26.24
CA ALA A 131 16.11 14.48 24.90
C ALA A 131 15.88 13.39 23.85
N ALA A 132 16.31 12.15 24.13
CA ALA A 132 16.11 11.01 23.22
C ALA A 132 14.63 10.68 23.01
N LEU A 133 13.81 10.71 24.08
CA LEU A 133 12.37 10.47 23.99
C LEU A 133 11.66 11.54 23.14
N LYS A 134 12.00 12.83 23.33
CA LYS A 134 11.45 13.93 22.51
C LYS A 134 11.82 13.79 21.03
N GLU A 135 13.06 13.39 20.74
CA GLU A 135 13.49 13.16 19.36
C GLU A 135 12.76 11.97 18.73
N LEU A 136 12.55 10.88 19.49
CA LEU A 136 11.79 9.74 19.02
C LEU A 136 10.32 10.09 18.72
N GLU A 137 9.67 10.88 19.58
CA GLU A 137 8.30 11.38 19.34
C GLU A 137 8.21 12.21 18.06
N LYS A 138 9.20 13.09 17.83
CA LYS A 138 9.29 13.89 16.61
C LYS A 138 9.47 13.02 15.37
N GLN A 139 10.33 12.00 15.44
CA GLN A 139 10.54 11.06 14.34
C GLN A 139 9.27 10.26 14.04
N ASN A 140 8.56 9.80 15.07
CA ASN A 140 7.28 9.10 14.91
C ASN A 140 6.22 10.00 14.26
N ALA A 141 6.14 11.28 14.63
CA ALA A 141 5.22 12.22 14.03
C ALA A 141 5.52 12.42 12.53
N VAL A 142 6.79 12.61 12.17
CA VAL A 142 7.24 12.72 10.77
C VAL A 142 6.97 11.44 10.00
N LEU A 143 7.19 10.28 10.60
CA LEU A 143 6.91 8.99 9.96
C LEU A 143 5.40 8.82 9.70
N ALA A 144 4.56 9.14 10.68
CA ALA A 144 3.10 9.07 10.53
C ALA A 144 2.60 9.99 9.41
N GLU A 145 3.14 11.21 9.31
CA GLU A 145 2.83 12.13 8.22
C GLU A 145 3.27 11.58 6.86
N ASN A 146 4.47 11.01 6.77
CA ASN A 146 4.97 10.37 5.54
C ASN A 146 4.10 9.18 5.09
N VAL A 147 3.61 8.37 6.04
CA VAL A 147 2.67 7.27 5.75
C VAL A 147 1.38 7.84 5.16
N ARG A 148 0.80 8.86 5.80
CA ARG A 148 -0.44 9.50 5.30
C ARG A 148 -0.25 10.07 3.89
N LEU A 149 0.84 10.80 3.65
CA LEU A 149 1.16 11.35 2.33
C LEU A 149 1.31 10.27 1.26
N ARG A 150 1.92 9.12 1.61
CA ARG A 150 2.03 7.99 0.69
C ARG A 150 0.67 7.37 0.35
N GLU A 151 -0.20 7.21 1.34
CA GLU A 151 -1.56 6.71 1.12
C GLU A 151 -2.38 7.67 0.24
N ASP A 152 -2.22 8.98 0.43
CA ASP A 152 -2.89 10.00 -0.39
C ASP A 152 -2.42 9.95 -1.85
N ILE A 153 -1.12 9.77 -2.10
CA ILE A 153 -0.57 9.57 -3.46
C ILE A 153 -1.12 8.29 -4.08
N GLU A 154 -1.21 7.21 -3.32
CA GLU A 154 -1.72 5.93 -3.80
C GLU A 154 -3.22 6.02 -4.16
N LYS A 155 -4.02 6.70 -3.33
CA LYS A 155 -5.43 6.97 -3.63
C LYS A 155 -5.57 7.85 -4.88
N MET A 156 -4.82 8.95 -4.97
CA MET A 156 -4.83 9.86 -6.11
C MET A 156 -4.47 9.13 -7.41
N THR A 157 -3.45 8.27 -7.39
CA THR A 157 -3.02 7.52 -8.59
C THR A 157 -3.97 6.40 -8.97
N THR A 158 -4.64 5.75 -8.02
CA THR A 158 -5.53 4.61 -8.30
C THR A 158 -6.94 5.03 -8.66
N HIS A 159 -7.48 6.07 -8.02
CA HIS A 159 -8.86 6.51 -8.20
C HIS A 159 -8.95 7.69 -9.17
N ASP A 160 -8.24 8.77 -8.88
CA ASP A 160 -8.42 10.04 -9.57
C ASP A 160 -7.79 10.06 -10.96
N LEU A 161 -6.82 9.17 -11.24
CA LEU A 161 -6.24 9.01 -12.59
C LEU A 161 -6.94 7.94 -13.43
N LYS A 162 -7.34 6.80 -12.85
CA LYS A 162 -8.01 5.72 -13.63
C LYS A 162 -9.39 6.12 -14.11
N ALA A 163 -10.12 6.89 -13.30
CA ALA A 163 -11.48 7.30 -13.62
C ALA A 163 -11.54 8.16 -14.90
N PRO A 164 -10.82 9.30 -15.03
CA PRO A 164 -10.84 10.09 -16.26
C PRO A 164 -10.29 9.34 -17.47
N LEU A 165 -9.30 8.46 -17.27
CA LEU A 165 -8.76 7.63 -18.36
C LEU A 165 -9.79 6.65 -18.92
N THR A 166 -10.75 6.20 -18.11
CA THR A 166 -11.83 5.34 -18.60
C THR A 166 -12.69 6.07 -19.65
N ALA A 167 -12.86 7.39 -19.54
CA ALA A 167 -13.52 8.18 -20.57
C ALA A 167 -12.67 8.31 -21.84
N PHE A 168 -11.36 8.51 -21.70
CA PHE A 168 -10.44 8.57 -22.83
C PHE A 168 -10.30 7.26 -23.60
N VAL A 169 -10.56 6.11 -22.96
CA VAL A 169 -10.63 4.81 -23.64
C VAL A 169 -12.00 4.64 -24.33
N ASN A 170 -13.08 4.80 -23.57
CA ASN A 170 -14.42 4.42 -24.04
C ASN A 170 -15.04 5.41 -25.03
N ILE A 171 -14.90 6.72 -24.83
CA ILE A 171 -15.57 7.70 -25.69
C ILE A 171 -15.08 7.60 -27.15
N PRO A 172 -13.76 7.53 -27.43
CA PRO A 172 -13.29 7.28 -28.79
C PRO A 172 -13.80 5.97 -29.38
N GLU A 173 -13.80 4.87 -28.63
CA GLU A 173 -14.33 3.59 -29.11
C GLU A 173 -15.82 3.68 -29.47
N MET A 174 -16.60 4.37 -28.64
CA MET A 174 -18.03 4.59 -28.87
C MET A 174 -18.27 5.44 -30.13
N LEU A 175 -17.44 6.46 -30.37
CA LEU A 175 -17.51 7.32 -31.54
C LEU A 175 -17.06 6.60 -32.82
N ILE A 176 -16.03 5.74 -32.75
CA ILE A 176 -15.57 4.94 -33.90
C ILE A 176 -16.69 4.01 -34.42
N ARG A 177 -17.55 3.52 -33.52
CA ARG A 177 -18.72 2.69 -33.87
C ARG A 177 -19.86 3.50 -34.51
N ASP A 178 -19.77 4.83 -34.56
CA ASP A 178 -20.75 5.69 -35.23
C ASP A 178 -20.49 5.77 -36.75
N THR A 179 -21.56 5.78 -37.53
CA THR A 179 -21.52 5.73 -39.01
C THR A 179 -21.16 7.06 -39.65
N GLY A 180 -21.22 8.17 -38.89
CA GLY A 180 -21.01 9.53 -39.38
C GLY A 180 -19.57 10.02 -39.49
N LEU A 181 -18.57 9.24 -39.06
CA LEU A 181 -17.18 9.70 -39.01
C LEU A 181 -16.39 9.43 -40.30
N ASN A 182 -15.61 10.43 -40.73
CA ASN A 182 -14.68 10.29 -41.84
C ASN A 182 -13.37 9.57 -41.43
N SER A 183 -12.57 9.14 -42.41
CA SER A 183 -11.36 8.34 -42.19
C SER A 183 -10.32 9.03 -41.30
N SER A 184 -10.15 10.35 -41.45
CA SER A 184 -9.19 11.13 -40.66
C SER A 184 -9.63 11.26 -39.19
N GLN A 185 -10.94 11.42 -38.95
CA GLN A 185 -11.51 11.43 -37.60
C GLN A 185 -11.35 10.07 -36.91
N LYS A 186 -11.57 8.96 -37.63
CA LYS A 186 -11.36 7.60 -37.10
C LYS A 186 -9.90 7.36 -36.73
N GLU A 187 -8.96 7.85 -37.54
CA GLU A 187 -7.52 7.75 -37.26
C GLU A 187 -7.12 8.57 -36.01
N MET A 188 -7.65 9.79 -35.87
CA MET A 188 -7.41 10.62 -34.69
C MET A 188 -7.97 9.99 -33.40
N LEU A 189 -9.17 9.41 -33.46
CA LEU A 189 -9.76 8.67 -32.34
C LEU A 189 -8.94 7.42 -31.98
N ALA A 190 -8.42 6.69 -32.98
CA ALA A 190 -7.56 5.53 -32.74
C ALA A 190 -6.23 5.92 -32.05
N VAL A 191 -5.65 7.07 -32.40
CA VAL A 191 -4.46 7.61 -31.72
C VAL A 191 -4.79 8.00 -30.28
N LEU A 192 -5.97 8.58 -30.02
CA LEU A 192 -6.43 8.93 -28.67
C LEU A 192 -6.63 7.69 -27.80
N SER A 193 -7.35 6.66 -28.28
CA SER A 193 -7.51 5.38 -27.55
C SER A 193 -6.16 4.77 -27.19
N LYS A 194 -5.26 4.65 -28.18
CA LYS A 194 -3.92 4.08 -27.97
C LYS A 194 -3.08 4.87 -26.96
N SER A 195 -3.28 6.18 -26.88
CA SER A 195 -2.62 7.03 -25.89
C SER A 195 -3.22 6.84 -24.48
N ALA A 196 -4.54 6.65 -24.39
CA ALA A 196 -5.23 6.34 -23.14
C ALA A 196 -4.82 4.97 -22.58
N ASP A 197 -4.77 3.94 -23.41
CA ASP A 197 -4.29 2.60 -23.05
C ASP A 197 -2.87 2.65 -22.48
N ARG A 198 -1.99 3.42 -23.12
CA ARG A 198 -0.61 3.58 -22.68
C ARG A 198 -0.50 4.29 -21.33
N MET A 199 -1.37 5.27 -21.06
CA MET A 199 -1.42 5.93 -19.75
C MET A 199 -1.93 4.99 -18.66
N LEU A 200 -2.96 4.19 -18.95
CA LEU A 200 -3.48 3.18 -18.03
C LEU A 200 -2.43 2.12 -17.71
N GLU A 201 -1.72 1.63 -18.73
CA GLU A 201 -0.62 0.70 -18.55
C GLU A 201 0.48 1.30 -17.64
N MET A 202 0.80 2.58 -17.84
CA MET A 202 1.79 3.28 -17.01
C MET A 202 1.34 3.40 -15.55
N ILE A 203 0.06 3.69 -15.30
CA ILE A 203 -0.50 3.79 -13.95
C ILE A 203 -0.54 2.41 -13.28
N ASN A 204 -1.06 1.39 -13.96
CA ASN A 204 -1.11 0.03 -13.42
C ASN A 204 0.30 -0.46 -13.07
N ARG A 205 1.28 -0.27 -13.97
CA ARG A 205 2.69 -0.57 -13.67
C ARG A 205 3.21 0.17 -12.45
N SER A 206 2.83 1.43 -12.25
CA SER A 206 3.24 2.21 -11.08
C SER A 206 2.63 1.69 -9.78
N LEU A 207 1.37 1.23 -9.84
CA LEU A 207 0.68 0.64 -8.68
C LEU A 207 1.26 -0.73 -8.32
N ASP A 208 1.53 -1.57 -9.32
CA ASP A 208 2.18 -2.86 -9.12
C ASP A 208 3.55 -2.68 -8.49
N LEU A 209 4.35 -1.73 -8.99
CA LEU A 209 5.64 -1.37 -8.39
C LEU A 209 5.51 -0.93 -6.94
N CYS A 210 4.51 -0.09 -6.61
CA CYS A 210 4.26 0.34 -5.24
C CYS A 210 3.94 -0.84 -4.30
N GLN A 211 3.08 -1.76 -4.75
CA GLN A 211 2.72 -2.96 -3.98
C GLN A 211 3.91 -3.90 -3.79
N MET A 212 4.75 -4.06 -4.82
CA MET A 212 5.96 -4.87 -4.73
C MET A 212 6.99 -4.22 -3.79
N GLU A 213 7.17 -2.90 -3.83
CA GLU A 213 8.07 -2.15 -2.93
C GLU A 213 7.68 -2.34 -1.45
N LYS A 214 6.38 -2.42 -1.16
CA LYS A 214 5.83 -2.64 0.18
C LYS A 214 5.80 -4.11 0.59
N GLY A 215 6.10 -5.04 -0.32
CA GLY A 215 5.97 -6.47 -0.10
C GLY A 215 4.52 -6.95 0.05
N THR A 216 3.54 -6.15 -0.35
CA THR A 216 2.10 -6.48 -0.26
C THR A 216 1.55 -7.10 -1.54
N TYR A 217 2.37 -7.16 -2.61
CA TYR A 217 1.98 -7.75 -3.87
C TYR A 217 1.68 -9.25 -3.70
N LYS A 218 0.48 -9.68 -4.11
CA LYS A 218 0.05 -11.09 -4.04
C LYS A 218 0.36 -11.78 -5.37
N LEU A 219 1.46 -12.54 -5.41
CA LEU A 219 1.85 -13.32 -6.59
C LEU A 219 0.86 -14.47 -6.83
N ILE A 220 0.24 -14.50 -8.01
CA ILE A 220 -0.54 -15.64 -8.47
C ILE A 220 0.37 -16.49 -9.35
N SER A 221 0.88 -17.58 -8.78
CA SER A 221 1.86 -18.44 -9.46
C SER A 221 1.18 -19.48 -10.37
N VAL A 222 1.56 -19.48 -11.64
CA VAL A 222 1.17 -20.44 -12.69
C VAL A 222 2.43 -20.92 -13.44
N PRO A 223 2.37 -22.06 -14.15
CA PRO A 223 3.46 -22.47 -15.04
C PRO A 223 3.66 -21.48 -16.18
N VAL A 224 4.87 -20.95 -16.33
CA VAL A 224 5.23 -19.93 -17.33
C VAL A 224 6.30 -20.47 -18.27
N ASN A 225 5.98 -20.59 -19.56
CA ASN A 225 6.94 -20.99 -20.60
C ASN A 225 7.86 -19.81 -20.98
N MET A 226 9.12 -19.90 -20.59
CA MET A 226 10.13 -18.86 -20.75
C MET A 226 10.53 -18.64 -22.21
N VAL A 227 10.68 -19.72 -22.98
CA VAL A 227 11.10 -19.67 -24.40
C VAL A 227 10.08 -18.88 -25.23
N LYS A 228 8.80 -19.19 -25.06
CA LYS A 228 7.68 -18.48 -25.71
C LYS A 228 7.73 -16.98 -25.43
N LEU A 229 7.95 -16.59 -24.18
CA LEU A 229 7.94 -15.19 -23.77
C LEU A 229 9.17 -14.43 -24.28
N VAL A 230 10.35 -15.06 -24.34
CA VAL A 230 11.53 -14.44 -24.95
C VAL A 230 11.30 -14.14 -26.43
N TYR A 231 10.73 -15.08 -27.19
CA TYR A 231 10.40 -14.83 -28.60
C TYR A 231 9.35 -13.73 -28.77
N GLN A 232 8.35 -13.66 -27.90
CA GLN A 232 7.38 -12.55 -27.90
C GLN A 232 8.07 -11.19 -27.67
N VAL A 233 9.01 -11.11 -26.72
CA VAL A 233 9.79 -9.88 -26.45
C VAL A 233 10.68 -9.49 -27.63
N PHE A 234 11.32 -10.46 -28.30
CA PHE A 234 12.10 -10.20 -29.51
C PHE A 234 11.24 -9.65 -30.64
N ASN A 235 10.07 -10.22 -30.87
CA ASN A 235 9.13 -9.71 -31.87
C ASN A 235 8.69 -8.26 -31.58
N GLN A 236 8.43 -7.93 -30.31
CA GLN A 236 8.08 -6.56 -29.91
C GLN A 236 9.26 -5.58 -30.10
N SER A 237 10.48 -6.04 -29.88
CA SER A 237 11.71 -5.22 -29.95
C SER A 237 12.34 -5.17 -31.35
N CYS A 238 11.80 -5.93 -32.31
CA CYS A 238 12.37 -6.14 -33.64
C CYS A 238 12.67 -4.83 -34.37
N ARG A 239 11.73 -3.86 -34.37
CA ARG A 239 11.93 -2.56 -35.03
C ARG A 239 13.14 -1.80 -34.48
N GLN A 240 13.35 -1.84 -33.16
CA GLN A 240 14.48 -1.15 -32.52
C GLN A 240 15.80 -1.85 -32.79
N ALA A 241 15.79 -3.18 -32.76
CA ALA A 241 16.95 -3.99 -33.10
C ALA A 241 17.37 -3.77 -34.57
N GLN A 242 16.41 -3.77 -35.50
CA GLN A 242 16.66 -3.60 -36.92
C GLN A 242 17.24 -2.22 -37.27
N LEU A 243 16.80 -1.14 -36.59
CA LEU A 243 17.36 0.20 -36.77
C LEU A 243 18.87 0.29 -36.45
N LYS A 244 19.39 -0.63 -35.63
CA LYS A 244 20.81 -0.72 -35.28
C LYS A 244 21.47 -1.99 -35.83
N GLU A 245 20.78 -2.75 -36.68
CA GLU A 245 21.27 -4.03 -37.21
C GLU A 245 21.73 -5.01 -36.09
N ILE A 246 21.01 -5.01 -34.95
CA ILE A 246 21.32 -5.86 -33.81
C ILE A 246 20.66 -7.23 -34.00
N LYS A 247 21.45 -8.30 -33.93
CA LYS A 247 20.96 -9.67 -33.90
C LYS A 247 20.49 -10.03 -32.49
N CYS A 248 19.31 -10.64 -32.36
CA CYS A 248 18.84 -11.20 -31.09
C CYS A 248 18.88 -12.72 -31.17
N SER A 249 19.56 -13.39 -30.24
CA SER A 249 19.66 -14.84 -30.18
C SER A 249 19.24 -15.39 -28.83
N LEU A 250 18.62 -16.58 -28.86
CA LEU A 250 18.22 -17.32 -27.67
C LEU A 250 19.04 -18.59 -27.56
N VAL A 251 19.61 -18.82 -26.38
CA VAL A 251 20.41 -19.98 -26.04
C VAL A 251 19.76 -20.67 -24.84
N PHE A 252 19.64 -21.99 -24.85
CA PHE A 252 19.24 -22.79 -23.70
C PHE A 252 20.35 -23.80 -23.38
N ASN A 253 20.86 -23.78 -22.14
CA ASN A 253 21.94 -24.66 -21.68
C ASN A 253 23.14 -24.75 -22.65
N GLY A 254 23.54 -23.60 -23.22
CA GLY A 254 24.67 -23.47 -24.12
C GLY A 254 24.41 -23.84 -25.59
N LYS A 255 23.17 -24.19 -25.96
CA LYS A 255 22.78 -24.51 -27.35
C LYS A 255 21.72 -23.52 -27.87
N PRO A 256 21.65 -23.24 -29.18
CA PRO A 256 20.58 -22.44 -29.74
C PRO A 256 19.21 -23.04 -29.40
N ALA A 257 18.32 -22.25 -28.82
CA ALA A 257 16.99 -22.73 -28.47
C ALA A 257 16.09 -22.81 -29.71
N SER A 258 15.23 -23.81 -29.74
CA SER A 258 14.14 -23.94 -30.71
C SER A 258 12.84 -23.35 -30.14
N GLN A 259 11.86 -23.02 -31.00
CA GLN A 259 10.53 -22.62 -30.53
C GLN A 259 9.75 -23.76 -29.85
N GLU A 260 10.21 -24.99 -30.02
CA GLU A 260 9.60 -26.19 -29.44
C GLU A 260 10.16 -26.51 -28.05
N ASP A 261 11.25 -25.85 -27.62
CA ASP A 261 11.83 -26.04 -26.30
C ASP A 261 10.86 -25.54 -25.22
N ASN A 262 10.57 -26.39 -24.22
CA ASN A 262 9.72 -26.04 -23.10
C ASN A 262 10.55 -25.87 -21.82
N VAL A 263 10.81 -24.61 -21.46
CA VAL A 263 11.46 -24.24 -20.19
C VAL A 263 10.42 -23.52 -19.35
N GLU A 264 10.00 -24.12 -18.24
CA GLU A 264 8.95 -23.58 -17.39
C GLU A 264 9.47 -23.22 -15.99
N PHE A 265 8.88 -22.19 -15.40
CA PHE A 265 8.98 -21.92 -13.98
C PHE A 265 7.62 -21.51 -13.42
N ASN A 266 7.44 -21.65 -12.11
CA ASN A 266 6.22 -21.22 -11.43
C ASN A 266 6.31 -19.72 -11.13
N GLY A 267 5.45 -18.91 -11.75
CA GLY A 267 5.45 -17.45 -11.63
C GLY A 267 4.26 -16.80 -12.30
N GLU A 268 4.36 -15.53 -12.67
CA GLU A 268 3.29 -14.81 -13.37
C GLU A 268 3.77 -14.39 -14.77
N GLU A 269 3.04 -14.79 -15.82
CA GLU A 269 3.43 -14.59 -17.22
C GLU A 269 3.65 -13.10 -17.55
N PHE A 270 2.73 -12.23 -17.14
CA PHE A 270 2.82 -10.80 -17.43
C PHE A 270 3.98 -10.11 -16.69
N MET A 271 4.18 -10.44 -15.41
CA MET A 271 5.30 -9.92 -14.62
C MET A 271 6.65 -10.31 -15.24
N PHE A 272 6.78 -11.58 -15.60
CA PHE A 272 7.97 -12.12 -16.23
C PHE A 272 8.23 -11.48 -17.61
N PHE A 273 7.18 -11.37 -18.42
CA PHE A 273 7.25 -10.68 -19.71
C PHE A 273 7.70 -9.23 -19.55
N SER A 274 7.14 -8.50 -18.59
CA SER A 274 7.50 -7.11 -18.32
C SER A 274 8.95 -6.96 -17.88
N MET A 275 9.44 -7.85 -16.99
CA MET A 275 10.83 -7.90 -16.57
C MET A 275 11.77 -8.14 -17.77
N LEU A 276 11.47 -9.14 -18.61
CA LEU A 276 12.25 -9.44 -19.81
C LEU A 276 12.26 -8.28 -20.81
N SER A 277 11.10 -7.69 -21.08
CA SER A 277 10.96 -6.56 -21.99
C SER A 277 11.82 -5.38 -21.56
N ASN A 278 11.85 -5.07 -20.26
CA ASN A 278 12.71 -4.02 -19.70
C ASN A 278 14.20 -4.32 -19.88
N LEU A 279 14.63 -5.56 -19.63
CA LEU A 279 16.04 -5.95 -19.73
C LEU A 279 16.52 -6.02 -21.19
N VAL A 280 15.74 -6.64 -22.08
CA VAL A 280 16.07 -6.76 -23.51
C VAL A 280 16.08 -5.41 -24.20
N LYS A 281 15.10 -4.54 -23.91
CA LYS A 281 15.09 -3.17 -24.43
C LYS A 281 16.33 -2.39 -23.99
N ASN A 282 16.71 -2.49 -22.71
CA ASN A 282 17.93 -1.84 -22.21
C ASN A 282 19.18 -2.37 -22.90
N ALA A 283 19.27 -3.68 -23.13
CA ALA A 283 20.36 -4.31 -23.87
C ALA A 283 20.48 -3.79 -25.31
N ILE A 284 19.38 -3.72 -26.05
CA ILE A 284 19.35 -3.19 -27.43
C ILE A 284 19.71 -1.70 -27.47
N GLU A 285 19.18 -0.91 -26.52
CA GLU A 285 19.48 0.52 -26.43
C GLU A 285 20.96 0.80 -26.13
N ALA A 286 21.58 -0.01 -25.27
CA ALA A 286 22.99 0.12 -24.91
C ALA A 286 23.94 -0.53 -25.94
N SER A 287 23.44 -1.41 -26.80
CA SER A 287 24.25 -2.08 -27.81
C SER A 287 24.69 -1.15 -28.94
N PRO A 288 25.94 -1.29 -29.44
CA PRO A 288 26.41 -0.63 -30.66
C PRO A 288 25.71 -1.21 -31.90
N VAL A 289 25.84 -0.50 -33.03
CA VAL A 289 25.32 -0.97 -34.33
C VAL A 289 26.05 -2.26 -34.75
N ASN A 290 25.38 -3.18 -35.43
CA ASN A 290 25.93 -4.46 -35.88
C ASN A 290 26.46 -5.36 -34.76
N SER A 291 25.70 -5.45 -33.66
CA SER A 291 26.05 -6.26 -32.50
C SER A 291 25.01 -7.34 -32.20
N GLU A 292 25.21 -8.12 -31.15
CA GLU A 292 24.32 -9.23 -30.79
C GLU A 292 23.88 -9.16 -29.33
N VAL A 293 22.56 -9.20 -29.11
CA VAL A 293 21.99 -9.41 -27.78
C VAL A 293 21.68 -10.89 -27.63
N VAL A 294 22.29 -11.52 -26.64
CA VAL A 294 22.15 -12.95 -26.37
C VAL A 294 21.33 -13.12 -25.09
N VAL A 295 20.19 -13.79 -25.19
CA VAL A 295 19.41 -14.25 -24.03
C VAL A 295 19.73 -15.71 -23.79
N SER A 296 20.28 -16.05 -22.63
CA SER A 296 20.58 -17.44 -22.26
C SER A 296 19.69 -17.89 -21.11
N LEU A 297 18.93 -18.96 -21.32
CA LEU A 297 18.14 -19.67 -20.31
C LEU A 297 18.99 -20.78 -19.70
N PHE A 298 18.87 -20.97 -18.40
CA PHE A 298 19.49 -22.06 -17.64
C PHE A 298 18.53 -22.58 -16.58
N ASP A 299 18.62 -23.88 -16.27
CA ASP A 299 17.75 -24.60 -15.32
C ASP A 299 18.48 -25.06 -14.05
N SER A 300 19.82 -24.96 -14.00
CA SER A 300 20.66 -25.42 -12.90
C SER A 300 21.65 -24.34 -12.44
N PRO A 301 21.86 -24.15 -11.11
CA PRO A 301 21.21 -24.84 -9.99
C PRO A 301 19.76 -24.41 -9.72
N PHE A 302 19.29 -23.34 -10.35
CA PHE A 302 17.90 -22.85 -10.33
C PHE A 302 17.55 -22.30 -11.71
N PRO A 303 16.26 -22.26 -12.10
CA PRO A 303 15.86 -21.62 -13.34
C PRO A 303 16.26 -20.14 -13.33
N GLY A 304 16.80 -19.68 -14.44
CA GLY A 304 17.24 -18.30 -14.56
C GLY A 304 17.58 -17.91 -15.99
N ILE A 305 17.92 -16.63 -16.13
CA ILE A 305 18.10 -15.98 -17.42
C ILE A 305 19.30 -15.07 -17.33
N SER A 306 20.12 -15.06 -18.37
CA SER A 306 21.08 -13.99 -18.58
C SER A 306 20.81 -13.26 -19.88
N ILE A 307 20.96 -11.95 -19.87
CA ILE A 307 20.84 -11.08 -21.04
C ILE A 307 22.17 -10.38 -21.21
N LYS A 308 22.89 -10.72 -22.28
CA LYS A 308 24.20 -10.17 -22.60
C LYS A 308 24.14 -9.23 -23.79
N ASN A 309 24.83 -8.10 -23.68
CA ASN A 309 24.99 -7.11 -24.74
C ASN A 309 26.40 -6.49 -24.68
N GLN A 310 26.88 -5.90 -25.77
CA GLN A 310 28.25 -5.37 -25.87
C GLN A 310 28.42 -3.95 -25.28
N GLY A 311 27.33 -3.32 -24.85
CA GLY A 311 27.37 -2.00 -24.22
C GLY A 311 27.72 -2.08 -22.74
N ALA A 312 28.78 -1.37 -22.31
CA ALA A 312 29.16 -1.27 -20.91
C ALA A 312 28.30 -0.26 -20.14
N ILE A 313 28.08 -0.50 -18.84
CA ILE A 313 27.44 0.47 -17.95
C ILE A 313 28.50 1.49 -17.50
N PRO A 314 28.26 2.81 -17.68
CA PRO A 314 29.18 3.85 -17.21
C PRO A 314 29.42 3.80 -15.71
N ALA A 315 30.67 4.04 -15.28
CA ALA A 315 31.08 3.96 -13.88
C ALA A 315 30.21 4.79 -12.92
N GLN A 316 29.73 5.95 -13.37
CA GLN A 316 28.93 6.90 -12.58
C GLN A 316 27.54 6.37 -12.17
N ILE A 317 27.05 5.30 -12.82
CA ILE A 317 25.73 4.73 -12.50
C ILE A 317 25.80 3.29 -11.98
N ARG A 318 26.99 2.66 -11.92
CA ARG A 318 27.13 1.26 -11.50
C ARG A 318 26.58 1.02 -10.09
N ASP A 319 26.92 1.87 -9.13
CA ASP A 319 26.52 1.71 -7.72
C ASP A 319 25.03 1.96 -7.47
N ARG A 320 24.37 2.69 -8.38
CA ARG A 320 22.97 3.09 -8.26
C ARG A 320 22.06 2.52 -9.33
N ILE A 321 22.53 1.59 -10.17
CA ILE A 321 21.78 1.10 -11.34
C ILE A 321 20.43 0.46 -10.96
N PHE A 322 20.33 -0.05 -9.74
CA PHE A 322 19.11 -0.61 -9.16
C PHE A 322 18.31 0.39 -8.30
N GLN A 323 18.59 1.69 -8.39
CA GLN A 323 17.81 2.74 -7.74
C GLN A 323 16.86 3.40 -8.74
N ARG A 324 15.79 4.01 -8.24
CA ARG A 324 14.85 4.76 -9.07
C ARG A 324 15.57 5.89 -9.80
N TYR A 325 15.20 6.11 -11.05
CA TYR A 325 15.70 7.21 -11.89
C TYR A 325 17.21 7.16 -12.19
N ALA A 326 17.85 6.01 -12.01
CA ALA A 326 19.24 5.81 -12.40
C ALA A 326 19.37 5.77 -13.93
N THR A 327 19.79 6.87 -14.54
CA THR A 327 20.00 7.02 -15.98
C THR A 327 21.28 7.80 -16.26
N PHE A 328 21.93 7.54 -17.41
CA PHE A 328 23.10 8.27 -17.87
C PHE A 328 23.03 8.46 -19.39
N GLY A 329 23.25 9.69 -19.86
CA GLY A 329 23.36 10.01 -21.29
C GLY A 329 22.06 9.87 -22.11
N LYS A 330 20.89 9.71 -21.49
CA LYS A 330 19.60 9.56 -22.18
C LYS A 330 18.66 10.74 -21.89
N GLU A 331 18.36 11.57 -22.90
CA GLU A 331 17.37 12.67 -22.79
C GLU A 331 15.92 12.17 -22.58
N LYS A 332 15.61 10.89 -22.87
CA LYS A 332 14.26 10.30 -22.80
C LYS A 332 14.11 9.09 -21.88
N GLY A 333 15.13 8.75 -21.09
CA GLY A 333 15.12 7.53 -20.26
C GLY A 333 14.62 7.80 -18.83
N ALA A 334 13.47 7.24 -18.45
CA ALA A 334 12.89 7.40 -17.12
C ALA A 334 13.73 6.78 -15.98
N GLY A 335 14.73 5.94 -16.27
CA GLY A 335 15.60 5.31 -15.25
C GLY A 335 14.88 4.32 -14.31
N LEU A 336 13.69 3.83 -14.69
CA LEU A 336 12.91 2.87 -13.89
C LEU A 336 13.00 1.43 -14.39
N GLY A 337 13.56 1.18 -15.59
CA GLY A 337 13.52 -0.13 -16.25
C GLY A 337 14.29 -1.22 -15.50
N VAL A 338 15.54 -0.94 -15.10
CA VAL A 338 16.37 -1.91 -14.35
C VAL A 338 15.88 -2.07 -12.91
N TYR A 339 15.42 -0.97 -12.30
CA TYR A 339 14.78 -0.98 -10.99
C TYR A 339 13.57 -1.91 -10.94
N SER A 340 12.61 -1.70 -11.84
CA SER A 340 11.40 -2.51 -11.95
C SER A 340 11.70 -3.98 -12.25
N ALA A 341 12.66 -4.25 -13.14
CA ALA A 341 13.08 -5.61 -13.43
C ALA A 341 13.63 -6.35 -12.21
N ARG A 342 14.44 -5.68 -11.36
CA ARG A 342 14.94 -6.27 -10.10
C ARG A 342 13.80 -6.55 -9.12
N LEU A 343 12.87 -5.62 -9.00
CA LEU A 343 11.74 -5.75 -8.09
C LEU A 343 10.81 -6.90 -8.51
N MET A 344 10.57 -7.05 -9.81
CA MET A 344 9.84 -8.20 -10.39
C MET A 344 10.58 -9.51 -10.14
N ALA A 345 11.90 -9.57 -10.37
CA ALA A 345 12.71 -10.76 -10.08
C ALA A 345 12.58 -11.20 -8.60
N ARG A 346 12.65 -10.24 -7.67
CA ARG A 346 12.46 -10.49 -6.23
C ARG A 346 11.05 -10.96 -5.89
N THR A 347 10.05 -10.38 -6.54
CA THR A 347 8.65 -10.79 -6.35
C THR A 347 8.40 -12.22 -6.85
N LEU A 348 9.10 -12.63 -7.91
CA LEU A 348 9.14 -14.03 -8.41
C LEU A 348 10.06 -14.95 -7.59
N GLY A 349 10.52 -14.50 -6.41
CA GLY A 349 11.36 -15.26 -5.51
C GLY A 349 12.82 -15.36 -5.94
N GLY A 350 13.36 -14.46 -6.75
CA GLY A 350 14.77 -14.46 -7.17
C GLY A 350 15.48 -13.15 -6.88
N ASP A 351 16.53 -12.83 -7.64
CA ASP A 351 17.10 -11.47 -7.69
C ASP A 351 17.68 -11.18 -9.09
N LEU A 352 17.95 -9.91 -9.34
CA LEU A 352 18.64 -9.45 -10.53
C LEU A 352 20.02 -8.90 -10.15
N CYS A 353 21.06 -9.46 -10.76
CA CYS A 353 22.45 -9.02 -10.65
C CYS A 353 22.99 -8.63 -12.03
N PHE A 354 24.16 -7.98 -12.06
CA PHE A 354 24.82 -7.66 -13.32
C PHE A 354 26.34 -7.80 -13.22
N LYS A 355 26.98 -8.04 -14.36
CA LYS A 355 28.43 -7.92 -14.58
C LYS A 355 28.62 -6.98 -15.76
N THR A 356 29.59 -6.08 -15.68
CA THR A 356 29.87 -5.12 -16.75
C THR A 356 31.35 -4.82 -16.85
N SER A 357 31.87 -4.74 -18.08
CA SER A 357 33.21 -4.25 -18.37
C SER A 357 33.23 -3.57 -19.74
N GLU A 358 34.21 -2.71 -19.99
CA GLU A 358 34.35 -2.04 -21.29
C GLU A 358 34.62 -3.03 -22.43
N ASN A 359 35.25 -4.18 -22.13
CA ASN A 359 35.67 -5.16 -23.13
C ASN A 359 34.61 -6.25 -23.38
N GLU A 360 33.91 -6.71 -22.34
CA GLU A 360 32.97 -7.82 -22.43
C GLU A 360 31.51 -7.38 -22.53
N GLY A 361 31.26 -6.07 -22.37
CA GLY A 361 29.94 -5.47 -22.33
C GLY A 361 29.24 -5.71 -21.00
N THR A 362 27.92 -5.82 -21.02
CA THR A 362 27.07 -6.02 -19.84
C THR A 362 26.32 -7.34 -19.92
N THR A 363 26.25 -8.05 -18.80
CA THR A 363 25.40 -9.22 -18.63
C THR A 363 24.53 -9.02 -17.40
N PHE A 364 23.23 -8.91 -17.60
CA PHE A 364 22.24 -9.01 -16.53
C PHE A 364 21.91 -10.47 -16.27
N ILE A 365 21.82 -10.87 -15.00
CA ILE A 365 21.56 -12.25 -14.58
C ILE A 365 20.38 -12.23 -13.62
N VAL A 366 19.29 -12.87 -14.01
CA VAL A 366 18.09 -13.09 -13.22
C VAL A 366 18.10 -14.53 -12.71
N THR A 367 17.96 -14.70 -11.40
CA THR A 367 17.60 -15.98 -10.79
C THR A 367 16.09 -16.01 -10.53
N LEU A 368 15.46 -17.18 -10.57
CA LEU A 368 14.03 -17.37 -10.29
C LEU A 368 13.84 -18.50 -9.29
N GLY A 369 12.80 -18.42 -8.45
CA GLY A 369 12.42 -19.53 -7.56
C GLY A 369 13.39 -19.83 -6.41
N TYR A 370 14.19 -18.86 -5.99
CA TYR A 370 14.98 -18.90 -4.76
C TYR A 370 14.10 -18.60 -3.53
N SER A 371 13.38 -19.60 -3.04
CA SER A 371 12.77 -19.51 -1.71
C SER A 371 13.38 -20.58 -0.78
N ASP A 372 14.49 -20.23 -0.13
CA ASP A 372 14.68 -20.52 1.29
C ASP A 372 15.72 -19.55 1.91
N MET A 373 15.35 -19.01 3.08
CA MET A 373 16.16 -18.19 4.02
C MET A 373 16.36 -16.70 3.67
N THR A 374 15.71 -15.81 4.46
CA THR A 374 16.17 -14.47 4.96
C THR A 374 15.28 -13.23 4.78
N HIS A 375 14.04 -13.32 4.29
CA HIS A 375 13.05 -12.25 4.52
C HIS A 375 11.86 -12.80 5.30
N GLY A 376 11.62 -12.21 6.48
CA GLY A 376 10.83 -12.75 7.58
C GLY A 376 9.48 -13.29 7.15
N ARG A 377 9.29 -14.60 7.33
CA ARG A 377 7.97 -15.18 7.54
C ARG A 377 7.40 -14.52 8.80
N ALA A 378 6.31 -13.78 8.67
CA ALA A 378 5.36 -13.71 9.76
C ALA A 378 4.83 -15.14 9.92
N GLU A 379 5.19 -15.81 11.02
CA GLU A 379 4.65 -17.12 11.32
C GLU A 379 3.12 -17.03 11.43
N PRO A 380 2.37 -17.98 10.84
CA PRO A 380 1.04 -18.27 11.30
C PRO A 380 1.17 -18.91 12.68
N GLY A 381 0.58 -18.29 13.70
CA GLY A 381 0.45 -18.92 15.02
C GLY A 381 -0.21 -20.28 14.89
N SER A 382 0.59 -21.34 14.99
CA SER A 382 0.13 -22.72 15.07
C SER A 382 -0.21 -23.04 16.52
N GLU A 383 -1.49 -23.02 16.88
CA GLU A 383 -1.97 -23.92 17.93
C GLU A 383 -2.44 -25.21 17.25
N THR A 384 -1.55 -26.20 17.28
CA THR A 384 -1.85 -27.59 16.94
C THR A 384 -2.60 -28.24 18.09
N LEU A 385 -3.85 -28.64 17.85
CA LEU A 385 -4.51 -29.71 18.59
C LEU A 385 -5.03 -30.74 17.60
N ALA A 386 -4.13 -31.61 17.16
CA ALA A 386 -4.48 -32.88 16.55
C ALA A 386 -4.90 -33.86 17.65
N GLY A 387 -6.15 -34.32 17.61
CA GLY A 387 -6.68 -35.29 18.57
C GLY A 387 -7.93 -36.01 18.08
N ARG A 388 -7.72 -37.05 17.27
CA ARG A 388 -8.58 -38.25 17.09
C ARG A 388 -10.05 -38.06 16.69
N LEU A 389 -10.35 -38.47 15.46
CA LEU A 389 -11.64 -39.08 15.07
C LEU A 389 -12.00 -40.19 16.08
N PRO A 390 -13.25 -40.24 16.57
CA PRO A 390 -14.22 -41.11 15.90
C PRO A 390 -15.64 -40.53 15.87
N GLY A 391 -16.40 -40.85 14.81
CA GLY A 391 -17.86 -40.82 14.86
C GLY A 391 -18.53 -40.09 13.70
N LYS A 392 -19.26 -40.87 12.91
CA LYS A 392 -20.34 -40.52 11.96
C LYS A 392 -20.73 -39.04 11.88
N PHE A 393 -20.65 -38.50 10.67
CA PHE A 393 -21.34 -37.27 10.26
C PHE A 393 -22.81 -37.32 10.69
N PRO A 394 -23.34 -36.28 11.36
CA PRO A 394 -24.78 -36.16 11.58
C PRO A 394 -25.45 -35.91 10.22
N GLN A 395 -26.49 -36.69 9.94
CA GLN A 395 -27.36 -36.46 8.79
C GLN A 395 -28.02 -35.08 8.89
N PRO A 396 -28.35 -34.45 7.75
CA PRO A 396 -29.06 -33.18 7.74
C PRO A 396 -30.41 -33.32 8.47
N PRO A 397 -30.86 -32.29 9.22
CA PRO A 397 -32.16 -32.34 9.89
C PRO A 397 -33.27 -32.46 8.84
N SER A 398 -34.22 -33.34 9.16
CA SER A 398 -35.43 -33.59 8.39
C SER A 398 -36.22 -32.29 8.24
N ARG A 399 -36.62 -31.96 7.00
CA ARG A 399 -37.46 -30.81 6.67
C ARG A 399 -38.78 -30.87 7.44
N GLU A 400 -39.00 -29.91 8.34
CA GLU A 400 -40.35 -29.52 8.71
C GLU A 400 -40.97 -28.70 7.57
N ILE A 401 -42.15 -29.14 7.15
CA ILE A 401 -42.96 -28.52 6.10
C ILE A 401 -43.56 -27.23 6.69
N ILE A 402 -42.99 -26.08 6.33
CA ILE A 402 -43.62 -24.77 6.52
C ILE A 402 -44.55 -24.54 5.32
N PRO A 403 -45.83 -24.16 5.51
CA PRO A 403 -46.76 -24.01 4.39
C PRO A 403 -46.33 -22.85 3.49
N ALA A 404 -46.47 -23.08 2.19
CA ALA A 404 -46.11 -22.18 1.11
C ALA A 404 -46.81 -20.82 1.26
N ILE A 405 -46.02 -19.76 1.32
CA ILE A 405 -46.44 -18.43 0.90
C ILE A 405 -45.90 -18.28 -0.52
N GLU A 406 -46.80 -18.39 -1.52
CA GLU A 406 -46.46 -18.18 -2.92
C GLU A 406 -45.93 -16.74 -3.14
N PRO A 407 -44.73 -16.55 -3.71
CA PRO A 407 -44.37 -15.27 -4.31
C PRO A 407 -45.04 -15.19 -5.69
N LYS A 408 -45.83 -14.14 -5.91
CA LYS A 408 -46.34 -13.76 -7.24
C LYS A 408 -45.16 -13.57 -8.21
N HIS A 409 -45.03 -14.46 -9.19
CA HIS A 409 -44.11 -14.28 -10.31
C HIS A 409 -44.71 -13.28 -11.31
N ASP A 410 -44.14 -12.09 -11.40
CA ASP A 410 -44.38 -11.17 -12.51
C ASP A 410 -43.69 -11.70 -13.80
N LEU A 411 -44.35 -11.56 -14.95
CA LEU A 411 -43.78 -11.88 -16.27
C LEU A 411 -42.44 -11.14 -16.49
N PRO A 412 -41.50 -11.70 -17.29
CA PRO A 412 -40.22 -11.05 -17.54
C PRO A 412 -40.41 -9.72 -18.27
N LYS A 413 -40.08 -8.62 -17.59
CA LYS A 413 -40.05 -7.25 -18.16
C LYS A 413 -39.16 -7.20 -19.40
N SER A 414 -39.58 -6.45 -20.42
CA SER A 414 -38.73 -6.15 -21.58
C SER A 414 -37.54 -5.27 -21.19
N LYS A 415 -36.43 -5.30 -21.96
CA LYS A 415 -35.24 -4.44 -21.70
C LYS A 415 -35.63 -2.94 -21.59
N ALA A 416 -36.58 -2.49 -22.40
CA ALA A 416 -37.09 -1.12 -22.39
C ALA A 416 -37.84 -0.73 -21.09
N GLU A 417 -38.37 -1.71 -20.36
CA GLU A 417 -39.15 -1.49 -19.14
C GLU A 417 -38.33 -1.59 -17.86
N MET A 418 -37.13 -2.18 -17.93
CA MET A 418 -36.23 -2.34 -16.78
C MET A 418 -35.71 -0.99 -16.29
N LYS A 419 -35.84 -0.75 -14.98
CA LYS A 419 -35.34 0.44 -14.29
C LYS A 419 -33.92 0.20 -13.79
N ILE A 420 -32.93 0.87 -14.36
CA ILE A 420 -31.52 0.70 -13.98
C ILE A 420 -31.06 1.90 -13.15
N LEU A 421 -30.56 1.66 -11.94
CA LEU A 421 -29.88 2.67 -11.13
C LEU A 421 -28.37 2.61 -11.38
N ILE A 422 -27.77 3.73 -11.73
CA ILE A 422 -26.32 3.90 -11.91
C ILE A 422 -25.83 4.89 -10.84
N ALA A 423 -25.08 4.38 -9.87
CA ALA A 423 -24.47 5.18 -8.81
C ALA A 423 -22.96 5.27 -9.06
N ASP A 424 -22.47 6.47 -9.36
CA ASP A 424 -21.04 6.76 -9.59
C ASP A 424 -20.84 8.26 -9.39
N ASP A 425 -19.77 8.68 -8.73
CA ASP A 425 -19.49 10.08 -8.42
C ASP A 425 -19.07 10.89 -9.66
N PHE A 426 -18.54 10.22 -10.68
CA PHE A 426 -18.15 10.83 -11.93
C PHE A 426 -19.30 10.85 -12.96
N GLY A 427 -19.75 12.06 -13.31
CA GLY A 427 -20.83 12.24 -14.30
C GLY A 427 -20.57 11.63 -15.68
N TYR A 428 -19.31 11.62 -16.14
CA TYR A 428 -18.95 10.98 -17.41
C TYR A 428 -19.05 9.45 -17.35
N MET A 429 -18.79 8.83 -16.19
CA MET A 429 -18.89 7.37 -16.05
C MET A 429 -20.36 6.94 -16.11
N ARG A 430 -21.25 7.68 -15.44
CA ARG A 430 -22.70 7.48 -15.56
C ARG A 430 -23.16 7.62 -17.01
N LEU A 431 -22.63 8.59 -17.75
CA LEU A 431 -22.91 8.77 -19.18
C LEU A 431 -22.46 7.58 -20.03
N ILE A 432 -21.23 7.09 -19.82
CA ILE A 432 -20.66 5.95 -20.55
C ILE A 432 -21.51 4.69 -20.33
N ILE A 433 -21.76 4.34 -19.06
CA ILE A 433 -22.60 3.17 -18.70
C ILE A 433 -23.99 3.30 -19.34
N LYS A 434 -24.60 4.49 -19.24
CA LYS A 434 -25.92 4.75 -19.82
C LYS A 434 -25.93 4.56 -21.34
N ASP A 435 -24.96 5.10 -22.06
CA ASP A 435 -24.94 5.00 -23.53
C ASP A 435 -24.69 3.57 -24.01
N ILE A 436 -23.77 2.83 -23.35
CA ILE A 436 -23.53 1.41 -23.65
C ILE A 436 -24.83 0.62 -23.49
N LEU A 437 -25.50 0.74 -22.34
CA LEU A 437 -26.75 0.01 -22.08
C LEU A 437 -27.92 0.50 -22.94
N LYS A 438 -27.94 1.77 -23.33
CA LYS A 438 -28.97 2.29 -24.23
C LYS A 438 -28.90 1.64 -25.62
N LYS A 439 -27.69 1.38 -26.13
CA LYS A 439 -27.48 0.64 -27.38
C LYS A 439 -27.95 -0.82 -27.30
N GLU A 440 -27.90 -1.42 -26.11
CA GLU A 440 -28.44 -2.75 -25.83
C GLU A 440 -29.97 -2.81 -25.65
N GLY A 441 -30.67 -1.66 -25.73
CA GLY A 441 -32.12 -1.55 -25.68
C GLY A 441 -32.72 -1.22 -24.30
N TYR A 442 -31.90 -0.87 -23.30
CA TYR A 442 -32.38 -0.35 -22.02
C TYR A 442 -32.74 1.13 -22.13
N LEU A 443 -33.91 1.54 -21.62
CA LEU A 443 -34.42 2.92 -21.82
C LEU A 443 -34.67 3.71 -20.53
N LYS A 444 -34.79 3.06 -19.36
CA LYS A 444 -35.13 3.73 -18.08
C LYS A 444 -33.94 3.73 -17.12
N PHE A 445 -33.26 4.86 -17.03
CA PHE A 445 -32.09 5.04 -16.18
C PHE A 445 -32.35 6.04 -15.06
N PHE A 446 -31.79 5.76 -13.89
CA PHE A 446 -31.74 6.65 -12.74
C PHE A 446 -30.28 6.81 -12.34
N GLU A 447 -29.89 8.03 -11.97
CA GLU A 447 -28.51 8.38 -11.68
C GLU A 447 -28.37 8.84 -10.22
N ALA A 448 -27.32 8.37 -9.55
CA ALA A 448 -26.91 8.85 -8.24
C ALA A 448 -25.44 9.27 -8.29
N ALA A 449 -25.14 10.47 -7.80
CA ALA A 449 -23.77 11.01 -7.78
C ALA A 449 -22.98 10.65 -6.52
N ASP A 450 -23.60 9.94 -5.58
CA ASP A 450 -23.03 9.53 -4.30
C ASP A 450 -23.92 8.42 -3.70
N GLY A 451 -23.42 7.73 -2.68
CA GLY A 451 -24.16 6.63 -2.06
C GLY A 451 -25.38 7.09 -1.26
N GLU A 452 -25.39 8.32 -0.73
CA GLU A 452 -26.55 8.86 -0.01
C GLU A 452 -27.74 9.06 -0.94
N LYS A 453 -27.51 9.64 -2.14
CA LYS A 453 -28.53 9.76 -3.19
C LYS A 453 -28.99 8.39 -3.69
N ALA A 454 -28.09 7.42 -3.80
CA ALA A 454 -28.46 6.05 -4.17
C ALA A 454 -29.41 5.43 -3.11
N ILE A 455 -29.08 5.55 -1.83
CA ILE A 455 -29.93 5.07 -0.71
C ILE A 455 -31.27 5.83 -0.66
N SER A 456 -31.25 7.15 -0.86
CA SER A 456 -32.45 8.00 -0.90
C SER A 456 -33.37 7.60 -2.06
N PHE A 457 -32.79 7.29 -3.23
CA PHE A 457 -33.53 6.76 -4.37
C PHE A 457 -34.17 5.41 -4.05
N LEU A 458 -33.39 4.45 -3.54
CA LEU A 458 -33.86 3.09 -3.20
C LEU A 458 -34.89 3.07 -2.06
N SER A 459 -34.91 4.10 -1.21
CA SER A 459 -35.92 4.25 -0.16
C SER A 459 -37.29 4.65 -0.70
N LYS A 460 -37.34 5.28 -1.89
CA LYS A 460 -38.56 5.89 -2.46
C LYS A 460 -39.00 5.24 -3.77
N ASN A 461 -38.11 4.51 -4.44
CA ASN A 461 -38.29 3.99 -5.79
C ASN A 461 -37.78 2.55 -5.90
N GLN A 462 -38.29 1.82 -6.88
CA GLN A 462 -37.80 0.47 -7.22
C GLN A 462 -36.83 0.53 -8.41
N ALA A 463 -35.76 -0.28 -8.32
CA ALA A 463 -34.84 -0.58 -9.40
C ALA A 463 -34.89 -2.08 -9.73
N ASP A 464 -34.65 -2.41 -11.00
CA ASP A 464 -34.54 -3.78 -11.50
C ASP A 464 -33.09 -4.28 -11.59
N LEU A 465 -32.13 -3.35 -11.61
CA LEU A 465 -30.68 -3.57 -11.62
C LEU A 465 -29.99 -2.35 -11.02
N ILE A 466 -28.93 -2.58 -10.24
CA ILE A 466 -28.10 -1.52 -9.67
C ILE A 466 -26.65 -1.74 -10.12
N LEU A 467 -26.07 -0.72 -10.76
CA LEU A 467 -24.64 -0.60 -10.99
C LEU A 467 -24.11 0.47 -10.05
N CYS A 468 -23.19 0.10 -9.18
CA CYS A 468 -22.74 0.99 -8.11
C CYS A 468 -21.22 1.01 -8.06
N ASP A 469 -20.63 2.20 -8.11
CA ASP A 469 -19.22 2.36 -7.84
C ASP A 469 -18.93 2.04 -6.38
N TRP A 470 -17.76 1.46 -6.15
CA TRP A 470 -17.31 1.11 -4.82
C TRP A 470 -16.98 2.38 -4.04
N ASN A 471 -16.20 3.27 -4.63
CA ASN A 471 -15.73 4.48 -3.99
C ASN A 471 -16.63 5.64 -4.40
N MET A 472 -17.48 6.08 -3.48
CA MET A 472 -18.32 7.25 -3.67
C MET A 472 -18.28 8.10 -2.40
N PRO A 473 -18.41 9.44 -2.50
CA PRO A 473 -18.47 10.32 -1.34
C PRO A 473 -19.76 10.10 -0.53
N GLU A 474 -19.78 10.60 0.71
CA GLU A 474 -20.83 10.43 1.74
C GLU A 474 -21.07 8.98 2.18
N LYS A 475 -21.35 8.08 1.23
CA LYS A 475 -21.55 6.64 1.41
C LYS A 475 -20.92 5.87 0.26
N ASN A 476 -20.15 4.84 0.60
CA ASN A 476 -19.50 3.97 -0.38
C ASN A 476 -20.43 2.83 -0.87
N GLY A 477 -20.03 2.11 -1.92
CA GLY A 477 -20.85 1.04 -2.50
C GLY A 477 -21.13 -0.12 -1.54
N LEU A 478 -20.23 -0.42 -0.59
CA LEU A 478 -20.48 -1.44 0.44
C LEU A 478 -21.60 -1.01 1.39
N GLU A 479 -21.63 0.26 1.78
CA GLU A 479 -22.69 0.81 2.64
C GLU A 479 -24.04 0.82 1.91
N VAL A 480 -24.05 1.15 0.61
CA VAL A 480 -25.26 1.03 -0.23
C VAL A 480 -25.75 -0.42 -0.26
N PHE A 481 -24.84 -1.38 -0.45
CA PHE A 481 -25.19 -2.79 -0.44
C PHE A 481 -25.70 -3.28 0.93
N GLN A 482 -25.05 -2.88 2.03
CA GLN A 482 -25.53 -3.18 3.39
C GLN A 482 -26.93 -2.64 3.63
N PHE A 483 -27.21 -1.41 3.16
CA PHE A 483 -28.54 -0.84 3.22
C PHE A 483 -29.56 -1.69 2.46
N MET A 484 -29.23 -2.18 1.25
CA MET A 484 -30.09 -3.11 0.51
C MET A 484 -30.34 -4.40 1.30
N GLN A 485 -29.30 -4.98 1.89
CA GLN A 485 -29.41 -6.20 2.69
C GLN A 485 -30.23 -6.02 3.98
N SER A 486 -30.42 -4.79 4.44
CA SER A 486 -31.29 -4.49 5.59
C SER A 486 -32.79 -4.51 5.25
N ARG A 487 -33.17 -4.49 3.97
CA ARG A 487 -34.57 -4.40 3.51
C ARG A 487 -34.99 -5.61 2.68
N ALA A 488 -36.06 -6.29 3.09
CA ALA A 488 -36.53 -7.50 2.42
C ALA A 488 -36.85 -7.27 0.94
N GLU A 489 -37.41 -6.10 0.61
CA GLU A 489 -37.79 -5.70 -0.73
C GLU A 489 -36.61 -5.37 -1.68
N LEU A 490 -35.39 -5.16 -1.14
CA LEU A 490 -34.20 -4.81 -1.94
C LEU A 490 -33.21 -5.96 -2.09
N LYS A 491 -33.27 -6.99 -1.23
CA LYS A 491 -32.32 -8.11 -1.18
C LYS A 491 -32.17 -8.89 -2.49
N ASP A 492 -33.24 -9.00 -3.27
CA ASP A 492 -33.26 -9.76 -4.51
C ASP A 492 -32.93 -8.93 -5.76
N ILE A 493 -32.68 -7.63 -5.60
CA ILE A 493 -32.33 -6.77 -6.73
C ILE A 493 -30.88 -7.09 -7.14
N PRO A 494 -30.63 -7.44 -8.41
CA PRO A 494 -29.29 -7.66 -8.90
C PRO A 494 -28.41 -6.41 -8.71
N PHE A 495 -27.25 -6.63 -8.10
CA PHE A 495 -26.29 -5.59 -7.79
C PHE A 495 -24.95 -5.93 -8.44
N ILE A 496 -24.39 -4.98 -9.21
CA ILE A 496 -23.06 -5.06 -9.82
C ILE A 496 -22.21 -3.97 -9.17
N MET A 497 -21.17 -4.40 -8.45
CA MET A 497 -20.17 -3.50 -7.89
C MET A 497 -19.17 -3.14 -8.98
N ILE A 498 -18.96 -1.85 -9.21
CA ILE A 498 -17.92 -1.34 -10.11
C ILE A 498 -16.74 -0.87 -9.25
N THR A 499 -15.50 -1.22 -9.60
CA THR A 499 -14.32 -0.82 -8.81
C THR A 499 -13.11 -0.54 -9.68
N ALA A 500 -12.29 0.45 -9.30
CA ALA A 500 -11.00 0.75 -9.93
C ALA A 500 -9.86 -0.18 -9.48
N ASN A 501 -10.08 -0.95 -8.41
CA ASN A 501 -9.10 -1.90 -7.89
C ASN A 501 -9.79 -3.18 -7.38
N ALA A 502 -9.33 -4.32 -7.87
CA ALA A 502 -9.85 -5.64 -7.54
C ALA A 502 -8.85 -6.36 -6.61
N SER A 503 -8.44 -5.72 -5.52
CA SER A 503 -7.56 -6.38 -4.56
C SER A 503 -8.29 -7.61 -4.00
N LEU A 504 -7.60 -8.75 -3.90
CA LEU A 504 -8.18 -9.99 -3.35
C LEU A 504 -8.78 -9.76 -1.95
N SER A 505 -8.19 -8.87 -1.13
CA SER A 505 -8.73 -8.50 0.19
C SER A 505 -10.08 -7.80 0.07
N ASP A 506 -10.24 -6.88 -0.86
CA ASP A 506 -11.49 -6.14 -1.02
C ASP A 506 -12.56 -7.06 -1.62
N ILE A 507 -12.20 -7.90 -2.59
CA ILE A 507 -13.09 -8.93 -3.12
C ILE A 507 -13.51 -9.92 -2.02
N GLU A 508 -12.58 -10.38 -1.17
CA GLU A 508 -12.89 -11.26 -0.04
C GLU A 508 -13.85 -10.59 0.95
N LYS A 509 -13.61 -9.33 1.31
CA LYS A 509 -14.52 -8.56 2.18
C LYS A 509 -15.93 -8.46 1.59
N ALA A 510 -16.03 -8.10 0.31
CA ALA A 510 -17.32 -7.95 -0.36
C ALA A 510 -18.01 -9.30 -0.60
N ALA A 511 -17.26 -10.36 -0.90
CA ALA A 511 -17.77 -11.72 -1.01
C ALA A 511 -18.33 -12.23 0.33
N ASN A 512 -17.64 -11.97 1.44
CA ASN A 512 -18.13 -12.27 2.80
C ASN A 512 -19.42 -11.51 3.14
N MET A 513 -19.62 -10.34 2.54
CA MET A 513 -20.86 -9.57 2.67
C MET A 513 -21.97 -10.05 1.72
N GLY A 514 -21.68 -10.97 0.80
CA GLY A 514 -22.64 -11.54 -0.16
C GLY A 514 -22.63 -10.89 -1.54
N ILE A 515 -21.72 -9.96 -1.83
CA ILE A 515 -21.56 -9.37 -3.16
C ILE A 515 -20.84 -10.38 -4.05
N ARG A 516 -21.48 -10.76 -5.16
CA ARG A 516 -20.95 -11.78 -6.09
C ARG A 516 -20.66 -11.25 -7.50
N ASN A 517 -21.15 -10.06 -7.84
CA ASN A 517 -20.97 -9.49 -9.18
C ASN A 517 -20.10 -8.25 -9.12
N TYR A 518 -18.95 -8.33 -9.79
CA TYR A 518 -18.00 -7.24 -9.90
C TYR A 518 -17.74 -6.87 -11.36
N LEU A 519 -17.41 -5.61 -11.57
CA LEU A 519 -16.92 -5.04 -12.81
C LEU A 519 -15.70 -4.16 -12.50
N VAL A 520 -14.56 -4.43 -13.13
CA VAL A 520 -13.32 -3.69 -12.86
C VAL A 520 -13.15 -2.57 -13.89
N LYS A 521 -12.81 -1.36 -13.44
CA LYS A 521 -12.45 -0.22 -14.30
C LYS A 521 -10.96 -0.29 -14.68
N PRO A 522 -10.59 0.06 -15.92
CA PRO A 522 -11.48 0.36 -17.04
C PRO A 522 -12.12 -0.94 -17.59
N PHE A 523 -13.34 -0.83 -18.11
CA PHE A 523 -14.04 -1.92 -18.80
C PHE A 523 -14.38 -1.51 -20.23
N SER A 524 -14.49 -2.49 -21.13
CA SER A 524 -14.96 -2.28 -22.49
C SER A 524 -16.50 -2.28 -22.56
N PRO A 525 -17.10 -1.68 -23.61
CA PRO A 525 -18.54 -1.72 -23.83
C PRO A 525 -19.11 -3.14 -23.85
N ASP A 526 -18.45 -4.04 -24.57
CA ASP A 526 -18.93 -5.41 -24.78
C ASP A 526 -18.90 -6.21 -23.47
N PHE A 527 -17.87 -6.00 -22.63
CA PHE A 527 -17.74 -6.67 -21.34
C PHE A 527 -18.81 -6.21 -20.34
N LEU A 528 -19.12 -4.91 -20.30
CA LEU A 528 -20.22 -4.38 -19.48
C LEU A 528 -21.57 -4.99 -19.93
N SER A 529 -21.86 -4.99 -21.23
CA SER A 529 -23.09 -5.55 -21.78
C SER A 529 -23.25 -7.03 -21.40
N GLN A 530 -22.20 -7.83 -21.64
CA GLN A 530 -22.20 -9.26 -21.30
C GLN A 530 -22.42 -9.49 -19.81
N LYS A 531 -21.75 -8.72 -18.94
CA LYS A 531 -21.88 -8.88 -17.48
C LYS A 531 -23.31 -8.59 -17.01
N VAL A 532 -23.93 -7.52 -17.53
CA VAL A 532 -25.32 -7.18 -17.21
C VAL A 532 -26.28 -8.28 -17.65
N GLU A 533 -26.11 -8.83 -18.86
CA GLU A 533 -26.96 -9.92 -19.35
C GLU A 533 -26.82 -11.19 -18.49
N THR A 534 -25.60 -11.59 -18.13
CA THR A 534 -25.36 -12.75 -17.27
C THR A 534 -26.03 -12.59 -15.90
N VAL A 535 -25.90 -11.41 -15.28
CA VAL A 535 -26.48 -11.13 -13.96
C VAL A 535 -28.01 -11.15 -14.01
N LEU A 536 -28.62 -10.63 -15.08
CA LEU A 536 -30.06 -10.65 -15.27
C LEU A 536 -30.60 -12.04 -15.66
N ALA A 537 -29.81 -12.85 -16.38
CA ALA A 537 -30.15 -14.23 -16.72
C ALA A 537 -30.14 -15.15 -15.49
N ASN A 538 -29.15 -15.00 -14.61
CA ASN A 538 -29.04 -15.79 -13.38
C ASN A 538 -30.16 -15.51 -12.37
N ARG A 539 -30.85 -14.37 -12.48
CA ARG A 539 -32.10 -14.10 -11.74
C ARG A 539 -33.23 -15.05 -12.14
N LYS A 540 -33.19 -15.60 -13.36
CA LYS A 540 -34.22 -16.53 -13.88
C LYS A 540 -33.98 -18.00 -13.48
N ASN A 541 -32.74 -18.38 -13.16
CA ASN A 541 -32.32 -19.76 -12.87
C ASN A 541 -31.98 -19.98 -11.38
N LYS A 542 -32.85 -19.56 -10.44
CA LYS A 542 -32.63 -19.76 -8.99
C LYS A 542 -32.62 -21.24 -8.54
N ASP A 543 -32.76 -22.20 -9.46
CA ASP A 543 -32.86 -23.65 -9.21
C ASP A 543 -31.67 -24.52 -9.69
N ASN A 544 -30.58 -23.97 -10.26
CA ASN A 544 -29.43 -24.79 -10.65
C ASN A 544 -28.12 -24.28 -10.02
N VAL A 545 -27.47 -25.15 -9.25
CA VAL A 545 -26.36 -24.84 -8.33
C VAL A 545 -24.96 -24.96 -8.98
N ASP A 546 -24.85 -25.31 -10.26
CA ASP A 546 -23.57 -25.79 -10.84
C ASP A 546 -22.73 -24.79 -11.67
N ASP A 547 -23.15 -23.55 -11.93
CA ASP A 547 -22.42 -22.66 -12.85
C ASP A 547 -21.24 -21.86 -12.22
N GLN A 548 -20.66 -22.35 -11.11
CA GLN A 548 -19.60 -21.62 -10.37
C GLN A 548 -18.17 -21.90 -10.83
N LEU A 549 -17.92 -22.89 -11.69
CA LEU A 549 -16.56 -23.23 -12.15
C LEU A 549 -16.07 -22.41 -13.36
N ASP A 550 -16.95 -21.71 -14.07
CA ASP A 550 -16.59 -20.98 -15.29
C ASP A 550 -16.16 -19.52 -15.09
N PHE A 551 -16.44 -18.92 -13.92
CA PHE A 551 -16.02 -17.53 -13.67
C PHE A 551 -14.50 -17.42 -13.43
N LEU A 552 -13.91 -18.39 -12.72
CA LEU A 552 -12.46 -18.47 -12.52
C LEU A 552 -11.70 -18.85 -13.81
N SER A 553 -12.37 -19.49 -14.77
CA SER A 553 -11.79 -19.80 -16.08
C SER A 553 -11.87 -18.60 -17.05
N SER A 554 -12.87 -17.73 -16.92
CA SER A 554 -13.04 -16.53 -17.78
C SER A 554 -12.08 -15.37 -17.48
N LEU A 555 -11.47 -15.36 -16.29
CA LEU A 555 -10.32 -14.49 -15.96
C LEU A 555 -9.00 -14.96 -16.63
N ARG A 556 -9.02 -16.06 -17.40
CA ARG A 556 -7.85 -16.62 -18.11
C ARG A 556 -7.76 -16.27 -19.62
N LYS A 557 -8.46 -15.25 -20.12
CA LYS A 557 -8.31 -14.81 -21.53
C LYS A 557 -7.91 -13.35 -21.65
#